data_AF-A0A453SZP8-F1
#
_entry.id   AF-A0A453SZP8-F1
#
_cell.length_a   1.000
_cell.length_b   1.000
_cell.length_c   1.000
_cell.angle_alpha   90.00
_cell.angle_beta   90.00
_cell.angle_gamma   90.00
#
_symmetry.space_group_name_H-M   'P 1'
#
loop_
_entity.id
_entity.type
_entity.pdbx_description
1 polymer ?
#
loop_
_entity_poly.entity_id
_entity_poly.type
_entity_poly.pdbx_seq_one_letter_code
_entity_poly.pdbx_strand_id
1 'polypeptide(L)'
;FWAERLSEIDQATDFKNHTLPLARIKKIMKADEDVRMISAEAPVVFAKACEIFILELTLRSWMHTEENKRRTLQKNDIAAAITRTDVYDFLVDIIPRDEMREEGVGLPRAGQPPLLGAPADASYPYYYPQQVPGAVMGYGGQQGHLPYVWQDPQEQQQHQGHPGEQQQSESG
;
A
#
# COMPACT_ATOMS: atom_id res chain seq x y z
N PHE A 1 1.11 -3.73 26.10
CA PHE A 1 0.02 -3.34 25.20
C PHE A 1 -1.34 -3.47 25.86
N TRP A 2 -1.92 -4.66 26.04
CA TRP A 2 -3.30 -4.79 26.55
C TRP A 2 -3.54 -4.20 27.94
N ALA A 3 -2.61 -4.39 28.89
CA ALA A 3 -2.72 -3.76 30.22
C ALA A 3 -2.78 -2.22 30.14
N GLU A 4 -2.01 -1.62 29.23
CA GLU A 4 -2.00 -0.17 28.99
C GLU A 4 -3.31 0.28 28.34
N ARG A 5 -3.77 -0.44 27.30
CA ARG A 5 -5.03 -0.14 26.61
C ARG A 5 -6.24 -0.26 27.55
N LEU A 6 -6.26 -1.26 28.43
CA LEU A 6 -7.32 -1.44 29.43
C LEU A 6 -7.30 -0.31 30.46
N SER A 7 -6.13 0.07 30.96
CA SER A 7 -5.99 1.22 31.86
C SER A 7 -6.45 2.53 31.22
N GLU A 8 -6.20 2.72 29.92
CA GLU A 8 -6.65 3.88 29.15
C GLU A 8 -8.18 3.91 29.03
N ILE A 9 -8.81 2.76 28.78
CA ILE A 9 -10.27 2.61 28.71
C ILE A 9 -10.92 2.91 30.07
N ASP A 10 -10.36 2.38 31.17
CA ASP A 10 -10.89 2.60 32.53
C ASP A 10 -10.84 4.08 32.95
N GLN A 11 -9.87 4.84 32.43
CA GLN A 11 -9.71 6.27 32.70
C GLN A 11 -10.51 7.17 31.73
N ALA A 12 -11.03 6.61 30.64
CA ALA A 12 -11.74 7.39 29.63
C ALA A 12 -13.09 7.86 30.17
N THR A 13 -13.26 9.18 30.28
CA THR A 13 -14.50 9.83 30.75
C THR A 13 -15.24 10.59 29.65
N ASP A 14 -14.61 10.82 28.50
CA ASP A 14 -15.20 11.51 27.35
C ASP A 14 -15.31 10.60 26.13
N PHE A 15 -16.54 10.36 25.70
CA PHE A 15 -16.89 9.55 24.52
C PHE A 15 -17.23 10.41 23.31
N LYS A 16 -16.82 11.69 23.26
CA LYS A 16 -17.12 12.56 22.11
C LYS A 16 -16.01 12.55 21.07
N ASN A 17 -14.76 12.35 21.51
CA ASN A 17 -13.58 12.44 20.67
C ASN A 17 -13.15 11.04 20.19
N HIS A 18 -13.59 10.67 18.99
CA HIS A 18 -13.21 9.41 18.35
C HIS A 18 -12.32 9.66 17.15
N THR A 19 -11.26 8.85 17.01
CA THR A 19 -10.37 8.87 15.85
C THR A 19 -11.07 8.39 14.57
N LEU A 20 -12.09 7.53 14.70
CA LEU A 20 -12.85 6.96 13.59
C LEU A 20 -14.28 7.54 13.50
N PRO A 21 -14.75 7.88 12.28
CA PRO A 21 -16.06 8.51 12.11
C PRO A 21 -17.22 7.53 12.35
N LEU A 22 -18.03 7.80 13.38
CA LEU A 22 -19.16 6.94 13.79
C LEU A 22 -20.16 6.67 12.65
N ALA A 23 -20.42 7.67 11.79
CA ALA A 23 -21.30 7.52 10.65
C ALA A 23 -20.81 6.46 9.65
N ARG A 24 -19.48 6.34 9.45
CA ARG A 24 -18.90 5.33 8.56
C ARG A 24 -18.96 3.95 9.19
N ILE A 25 -18.67 3.84 10.49
CA ILE A 25 -18.81 2.61 11.26
C ILE A 25 -20.25 2.09 11.14
N LYS A 26 -21.24 2.94 11.42
CA LYS A 26 -22.66 2.61 11.27
C LYS A 26 -23.02 2.15 9.85
N LYS A 27 -22.44 2.79 8.81
CA LYS A 27 -22.66 2.39 7.42
C LYS A 27 -22.09 1.00 7.10
N ILE A 28 -20.92 0.66 7.63
CA ILE A 28 -20.32 -0.68 7.47
C ILE A 28 -21.18 -1.73 8.19
N MET A 29 -21.60 -1.46 9.43
CA MET A 29 -22.51 -2.35 10.18
C MET A 29 -23.85 -2.59 9.45
N LYS A 30 -24.32 -1.60 8.67
CA LYS A 30 -25.53 -1.65 7.85
C LYS A 30 -25.33 -2.23 6.44
N ALA A 31 -24.11 -2.63 6.08
CA ALA A 31 -23.87 -3.31 4.82
C ALA A 31 -24.47 -4.72 4.82
N ASP A 32 -24.68 -5.31 6.00
CA ASP A 32 -25.47 -6.52 6.20
C ASP A 32 -26.97 -6.18 6.18
N GLU A 33 -27.70 -6.78 5.22
CA GLU A 33 -29.13 -6.54 4.99
C GLU A 33 -30.01 -6.97 6.16
N ASP A 34 -29.56 -7.95 6.97
CA ASP A 34 -30.31 -8.45 8.12
C ASP A 34 -30.25 -7.51 9.33
N VAL A 35 -29.35 -6.52 9.31
CA VAL A 35 -29.17 -5.56 10.40
C VAL A 35 -30.19 -4.41 10.28
N ARG A 36 -31.29 -4.48 11.03
CA ARG A 36 -32.38 -3.47 11.00
C ARG A 36 -32.17 -2.24 11.88
N MET A 37 -31.76 -2.40 13.14
CA MET A 37 -31.52 -1.28 14.04
C MET A 37 -30.15 -1.43 14.70
N ILE A 38 -29.51 -0.30 14.99
CA ILE A 38 -28.21 -0.25 15.65
C ILE A 38 -28.33 0.74 16.80
N SER A 39 -28.04 0.30 18.02
CA SER A 39 -27.97 1.17 19.20
C SER A 39 -26.95 2.29 18.98
N ALA A 40 -27.20 3.48 19.54
CA ALA A 40 -26.26 4.59 19.48
C ALA A 40 -24.91 4.27 20.15
N GLU A 41 -24.89 3.34 21.10
CA GLU A 41 -23.69 2.91 21.83
C GLU A 41 -22.78 1.99 21.00
N ALA A 42 -23.35 1.20 20.08
CA ALA A 42 -22.57 0.20 19.35
C ALA A 42 -21.48 0.83 18.45
N PRO A 43 -21.74 1.89 17.65
CA PRO A 43 -20.69 2.57 16.89
C PRO A 43 -19.59 3.18 17.78
N VAL A 44 -19.93 3.62 18.99
CA VAL A 44 -18.95 4.18 19.96
C VAL A 44 -18.00 3.09 20.43
N VAL A 45 -18.52 1.93 20.81
CA VAL A 45 -17.71 0.76 21.19
C VAL A 45 -16.86 0.29 20.02
N PHE A 46 -17.42 0.19 18.82
CA PHE A 46 -16.67 -0.18 17.62
C PHE A 46 -15.56 0.81 17.29
N ALA A 47 -15.76 2.11 17.51
CA ALA A 47 -14.71 3.10 17.27
C ALA A 47 -13.47 2.80 18.11
N LYS A 48 -13.65 2.50 19.41
CA LYS A 48 -12.55 2.16 20.30
C LYS A 48 -11.97 0.77 20.02
N ALA A 49 -12.84 -0.22 19.76
CA ALA A 49 -12.40 -1.57 19.44
C ALA A 49 -11.56 -1.60 18.15
N CYS A 50 -11.98 -0.89 17.10
CA CYS A 50 -11.25 -0.78 15.85
C CYS A 50 -9.91 -0.06 16.02
N GLU A 51 -9.83 0.99 16.86
CA GLU A 51 -8.57 1.64 17.19
C GLU A 51 -7.57 0.65 17.80
N ILE A 52 -8.00 -0.11 18.82
CA ILE A 52 -7.16 -1.09 19.50
C ILE A 52 -6.77 -2.24 18.54
N PHE A 53 -7.73 -2.72 17.75
CA PHE A 53 -7.51 -3.77 16.76
C PHE A 53 -6.47 -3.36 15.71
N ILE A 54 -6.57 -2.15 15.15
CA ILE A 54 -5.59 -1.64 14.17
C ILE A 54 -4.20 -1.55 14.81
N LEU A 55 -4.10 -1.02 16.02
CA LEU A 55 -2.83 -0.91 16.74
C LEU A 55 -2.20 -2.29 16.99
N GLU A 56 -2.98 -3.24 17.51
CA GLU A 56 -2.47 -4.57 17.82
C GLU A 56 -2.05 -5.34 16.56
N LEU A 57 -2.89 -5.34 15.52
CA LEU A 57 -2.57 -6.00 14.26
C LEU A 57 -1.32 -5.37 13.63
N THR A 58 -1.18 -4.05 13.68
CA THR A 58 0.00 -3.34 13.18
C THR A 58 1.25 -3.73 13.96
N LEU A 59 1.20 -3.78 15.30
CA LEU A 59 2.34 -4.19 16.13
C LEU A 59 2.76 -5.63 15.86
N ARG A 60 1.81 -6.57 15.80
CA ARG A 60 2.09 -7.98 15.48
C ARG A 60 2.70 -8.13 14.08
N SER A 61 2.18 -7.39 13.11
CA SER A 61 2.74 -7.36 11.75
C SER A 61 4.14 -6.73 11.73
N TRP A 62 4.37 -5.69 12.51
CA TRP A 62 5.68 -5.05 12.62
C TRP A 62 6.76 -5.99 13.13
N MET A 63 6.44 -6.90 14.06
CA MET A 63 7.37 -7.93 14.52
C MET A 63 7.95 -8.75 13.34
N HIS A 64 7.12 -9.08 12.35
CA HIS A 64 7.58 -9.78 11.14
C HIS A 64 8.43 -8.90 10.22
N THR A 65 8.13 -7.60 10.17
CA THR A 65 8.96 -6.63 9.43
C THR A 65 10.38 -6.59 10.03
N GLU A 66 10.47 -6.52 11.36
CA GLU A 66 11.73 -6.50 12.10
C GLU A 66 12.48 -7.84 12.04
N GLU A 67 11.78 -8.98 12.16
CA GLU A 67 12.34 -10.34 11.95
C GLU A 67 13.04 -10.44 10.59
N ASN A 68 12.48 -9.80 9.56
CA ASN A 68 13.03 -9.74 8.21
C ASN A 68 14.02 -8.60 7.98
N LYS A 69 14.45 -7.88 9.02
CA LYS A 69 15.39 -6.74 8.96
C LYS A 69 14.94 -5.62 8.02
N ARG A 70 13.63 -5.47 7.83
CA ARG A 70 13.04 -4.39 7.03
C ARG A 70 12.60 -3.24 7.94
N ARG A 71 12.39 -2.07 7.34
CA ARG A 71 11.80 -0.88 8.00
C ARG A 71 10.52 -0.40 7.32
N THR A 72 10.01 -1.21 6.40
CA THR A 72 8.79 -0.95 5.64
C THR A 72 7.86 -2.14 5.84
N LEU A 73 6.71 -1.88 6.45
CA LEU A 73 5.65 -2.86 6.66
C LEU A 73 5.05 -3.27 5.31
N GLN A 74 4.89 -4.57 5.07
CA GLN A 74 4.34 -5.11 3.83
C GLN A 74 3.09 -5.94 4.10
N LYS A 75 2.26 -6.17 3.07
CA LYS A 75 1.09 -7.07 3.12
C LYS A 75 1.49 -8.47 3.62
N ASN A 76 2.71 -8.92 3.30
CA ASN A 76 3.30 -10.19 3.72
C ASN A 76 3.40 -10.33 5.24
N ASP A 77 3.73 -9.24 5.92
CA ASP A 77 3.86 -9.21 7.38
C ASP A 77 2.51 -9.34 8.07
N ILE A 78 1.47 -8.73 7.49
CA ILE A 78 0.10 -8.81 7.98
C ILE A 78 -0.43 -10.23 7.84
N ALA A 79 -0.24 -10.85 6.67
CA ALA A 79 -0.63 -12.24 6.46
C ALA A 79 0.09 -13.18 7.44
N ALA A 80 1.39 -12.97 7.67
CA ALA A 80 2.15 -13.75 8.64
C ALA A 80 1.59 -13.60 10.06
N ALA A 81 1.26 -12.37 10.49
CA ALA A 81 0.69 -12.09 11.80
C ALA A 81 -0.67 -12.76 12.02
N ILE A 82 -1.54 -12.73 11.00
CA ILE A 82 -2.85 -13.41 11.01
C ILE A 82 -2.66 -14.92 11.18
N THR A 83 -1.72 -15.52 10.45
CA THR A 83 -1.41 -16.97 10.56
C THR A 83 -1.00 -17.41 11.96
N ARG A 84 -0.22 -16.57 12.64
CA ARG A 84 0.33 -16.88 13.96
C ARG A 84 -0.66 -16.59 15.10
N THR A 85 -1.83 -16.02 14.79
CA THR A 85 -2.81 -15.58 15.78
C THR A 85 -4.21 -16.11 15.44
N ASP A 86 -4.65 -17.12 16.20
CA ASP A 86 -5.97 -17.76 16.06
C ASP A 86 -7.16 -16.80 16.07
N VAL A 87 -7.15 -15.77 16.92
CA VAL A 87 -8.24 -14.78 16.99
C VAL A 87 -8.42 -13.99 15.68
N TYR A 88 -7.45 -14.02 14.77
CA TYR A 88 -7.50 -13.34 13.47
C TYR A 88 -7.94 -14.23 12.31
N ASP A 89 -8.39 -15.45 12.57
CA ASP A 89 -8.78 -16.41 11.51
C ASP A 89 -9.92 -15.87 10.61
N PHE A 90 -10.75 -14.96 11.13
CA PHE A 90 -11.78 -14.24 10.35
C PHE A 90 -11.23 -13.39 9.19
N LEU A 91 -9.91 -13.17 9.11
CA LEU A 91 -9.25 -12.41 8.06
C LEU A 91 -8.61 -13.27 6.97
N VAL A 92 -8.61 -14.60 7.10
CA VAL A 92 -7.91 -15.50 6.16
C VAL A 92 -8.42 -15.34 4.73
N ASP A 93 -9.73 -15.20 4.55
CA ASP A 93 -10.35 -15.02 3.23
C ASP A 93 -10.21 -13.59 2.69
N ILE A 94 -9.86 -12.62 3.55
CA ILE A 94 -9.69 -11.21 3.18
C ILE A 94 -8.27 -10.95 2.68
N ILE A 95 -7.27 -11.65 3.23
CA ILE A 95 -5.86 -11.48 2.89
C ILE A 95 -5.32 -12.79 2.28
N PRO A 96 -5.53 -13.01 0.97
CA PRO A 96 -5.09 -14.22 0.29
C PRO A 96 -3.57 -14.33 0.31
N ARG A 97 -3.09 -15.54 0.62
CA ARG A 97 -1.65 -15.84 0.77
C ARG A 97 -0.92 -16.00 -0.57
N ASP A 98 -1.65 -16.39 -1.61
CA ASP A 98 -1.04 -16.90 -2.86
C ASP A 98 -0.45 -15.79 -3.74
N GLU A 99 -1.01 -14.58 -3.73
CA GLU A 99 -0.47 -13.41 -4.46
C GLU A 99 0.92 -12.98 -3.97
N MET A 100 1.37 -13.49 -2.83
CA MET A 100 2.52 -12.96 -2.11
C MET A 100 3.78 -13.81 -2.19
N ARG A 101 3.68 -14.98 -2.81
CA ARG A 101 4.84 -15.84 -3.12
C ARG A 101 5.52 -15.49 -4.45
N GLU A 102 4.90 -14.63 -5.28
CA GLU A 102 5.36 -14.40 -6.66
C GLU A 102 6.36 -13.25 -6.83
N GLU A 103 6.46 -12.31 -5.87
CA GLU A 103 7.40 -11.18 -5.96
C GLU A 103 8.89 -11.55 -5.67
N GLY A 104 9.19 -12.83 -5.44
CA GLY A 104 10.51 -13.28 -4.97
C GLY A 104 11.30 -14.20 -5.91
N VAL A 105 10.79 -14.59 -7.09
CA VAL A 105 11.43 -15.64 -7.90
C VAL A 105 11.95 -15.11 -9.24
N GLY A 106 12.91 -14.20 -9.15
CA GLY A 106 13.68 -13.68 -10.29
C GLY A 106 15.19 -13.95 -10.21
N LEU A 107 15.64 -14.83 -9.31
CA LEU A 107 17.06 -15.18 -9.20
C LEU A 107 17.36 -16.48 -9.97
N PRO A 108 18.23 -16.45 -11.00
CA PRO A 108 18.75 -17.68 -11.57
C PRO A 108 19.61 -18.35 -10.49
N ARG A 109 19.16 -19.51 -10.00
CA ARG A 109 19.97 -20.37 -9.12
C ARG A 109 21.18 -20.89 -9.90
N ALA A 110 22.26 -20.10 -9.91
CA ALA A 110 23.57 -20.58 -10.30
C ALA A 110 24.02 -21.66 -9.30
N GLY A 111 24.28 -22.88 -9.79
CA GLY A 111 25.10 -23.86 -9.07
C GLY A 111 24.48 -25.20 -8.68
N GLN A 112 23.33 -25.61 -9.22
CA GLN A 112 22.92 -27.02 -9.07
C GLN A 112 23.45 -27.86 -10.24
N PRO A 113 24.23 -28.93 -9.98
CA PRO A 113 24.53 -29.90 -11.02
C PRO A 113 23.22 -30.62 -11.44
N PRO A 114 23.03 -30.96 -12.72
CA PRO A 114 21.78 -31.57 -13.18
C PRO A 114 21.56 -32.92 -12.50
N LEU A 115 20.33 -33.14 -12.03
CA LEU A 115 19.85 -34.45 -11.60
C LEU A 115 19.98 -35.45 -12.76
N LEU A 116 20.64 -36.57 -12.47
CA LEU A 116 20.89 -37.69 -13.36
C LEU A 116 19.55 -38.30 -13.82
N GLY A 117 19.10 -38.06 -15.06
CA GLY A 117 17.97 -38.80 -15.64
C GLY A 117 17.00 -38.09 -16.58
N ALA A 118 17.35 -36.99 -17.27
CA ALA A 118 16.48 -36.41 -18.30
C ALA A 118 16.74 -37.04 -19.70
N PRO A 119 15.69 -37.32 -20.50
CA PRO A 119 15.83 -37.93 -21.82
C PRO A 119 16.46 -36.96 -22.84
N ALA A 120 17.22 -37.54 -23.76
CA ALA A 120 18.20 -36.88 -24.62
C ALA A 120 17.64 -36.12 -25.85
N ASP A 121 16.50 -35.42 -25.75
CA ASP A 121 15.91 -34.74 -26.94
C ASP A 121 15.34 -33.34 -26.66
N ALA A 122 16.17 -32.44 -26.12
CA ALA A 122 15.86 -31.01 -26.12
C ALA A 122 17.03 -30.23 -26.70
N SER A 123 17.02 -30.08 -28.02
CA SER A 123 17.92 -29.21 -28.77
C SER A 123 17.67 -27.74 -28.40
N TYR A 124 18.52 -27.17 -27.53
CA TYR A 124 18.58 -25.72 -27.33
C TYR A 124 19.58 -25.08 -28.30
N PRO A 125 19.19 -24.10 -29.12
CA PRO A 125 20.12 -23.42 -30.01
C PRO A 125 20.93 -22.38 -29.23
N TYR A 126 22.19 -22.68 -28.96
CA TYR A 126 23.18 -21.69 -28.50
C TYR A 126 23.61 -20.82 -29.68
N TYR A 127 23.12 -19.58 -29.75
CA TYR A 127 23.67 -18.55 -30.64
C TYR A 127 24.83 -17.84 -29.92
N TYR A 128 26.06 -18.09 -30.37
CA TYR A 128 27.21 -17.23 -30.08
C TYR A 128 27.29 -16.12 -31.13
N PRO A 129 27.40 -14.83 -30.77
CA PRO A 129 27.71 -13.80 -31.73
C PRO A 129 29.21 -13.82 -32.07
N GLN A 130 29.48 -14.00 -33.36
CA GLN A 130 30.78 -14.06 -33.99
C GLN A 130 31.36 -12.64 -34.15
N GLN A 131 32.57 -12.43 -33.63
CA GLN A 131 33.31 -11.16 -33.73
C GLN A 131 33.89 -11.00 -35.14
N VAL A 132 33.58 -9.89 -35.81
CA VAL A 132 34.26 -9.45 -37.03
C VAL A 132 35.14 -8.23 -36.71
N PRO A 133 36.44 -8.21 -37.10
CA PRO A 133 37.32 -7.09 -36.85
C PRO A 133 37.22 -6.03 -37.96
N GLY A 134 37.13 -4.76 -37.55
CA GLY A 134 37.60 -3.62 -38.35
C GLY A 134 36.52 -2.80 -39.06
N ALA A 135 36.11 -1.70 -38.44
CA ALA A 135 35.81 -0.45 -39.14
C ALA A 135 35.85 0.72 -38.14
N VAL A 136 36.53 1.79 -38.53
CA VAL A 136 36.85 2.99 -37.76
C VAL A 136 35.81 4.09 -38.05
N MET A 137 35.50 4.88 -37.00
CA MET A 137 34.95 6.26 -36.97
C MET A 137 33.53 6.55 -37.48
N GLY A 138 32.77 7.25 -36.63
CA GLY A 138 31.57 7.99 -37.00
C GLY A 138 30.87 8.60 -35.77
N TYR A 139 31.17 9.86 -35.46
CA TYR A 139 30.52 10.65 -34.41
C TYR A 139 29.04 10.94 -34.74
N GLY A 140 28.18 10.97 -33.71
CA GLY A 140 26.96 11.81 -33.69
C GLY A 140 25.66 11.11 -33.24
N GLY A 141 24.91 11.79 -32.37
CA GLY A 141 23.43 11.72 -32.40
C GLY A 141 22.69 11.09 -31.21
N GLN A 142 22.64 11.81 -30.09
CA GLN A 142 21.43 12.15 -29.32
C GLN A 142 20.19 11.20 -29.37
N GLN A 143 19.94 10.51 -28.25
CA GLN A 143 18.61 10.08 -27.75
C GLN A 143 18.74 10.14 -26.21
N GLY A 144 17.93 10.79 -25.40
CA GLY A 144 16.51 11.13 -25.44
C GLY A 144 16.02 11.01 -23.99
N HIS A 145 16.49 11.89 -23.10
CA HIS A 145 16.04 11.94 -21.70
C HIS A 145 14.87 12.92 -21.59
N LEU A 146 13.70 12.44 -21.17
CA LEU A 146 12.62 13.28 -20.66
C LEU A 146 12.86 13.50 -19.16
N PRO A 147 13.15 14.71 -18.68
CA PRO A 147 13.00 15.00 -17.26
C PRO A 147 11.54 15.41 -17.03
N TYR A 148 10.82 14.64 -16.23
CA TYR A 148 9.59 15.13 -15.61
C TYR A 148 10.01 16.23 -14.61
N VAL A 149 9.90 17.49 -15.03
CA VAL A 149 10.05 18.64 -14.13
C VAL A 149 8.71 18.82 -13.41
N TRP A 150 8.71 18.63 -12.11
CA TRP A 150 7.58 19.02 -11.25
C TRP A 150 7.51 20.54 -11.19
N GLN A 151 6.33 21.10 -11.49
CA GLN A 151 6.08 22.54 -11.48
C GLN A 151 5.16 22.88 -10.30
N ASP A 152 5.58 23.85 -9.49
CA ASP A 152 4.96 24.24 -8.22
C ASP A 152 3.58 24.92 -8.44
N PRO A 153 2.50 24.51 -7.75
CA PRO A 153 1.15 25.05 -7.99
C PRO A 153 0.94 26.54 -7.64
N GLN A 154 1.92 27.24 -7.07
CA GLN A 154 1.72 28.60 -6.55
C GLN A 154 1.79 29.73 -7.59
N GLU A 155 2.30 29.50 -8.81
CA GLU A 155 2.41 30.57 -9.83
C GLU A 155 1.17 30.75 -10.71
N GLN A 156 0.19 29.84 -10.66
CA GLN A 156 -0.95 29.89 -11.59
C GLN A 156 -2.05 30.89 -11.19
N GLN A 157 -1.93 31.55 -10.04
CA GLN A 157 -2.97 32.45 -9.53
C GLN A 157 -2.67 33.95 -9.74
N GLN A 158 -1.52 34.31 -10.30
CA GLN A 158 -1.14 35.73 -10.50
C GLN A 158 -1.39 36.27 -11.93
N HIS A 159 -1.97 35.49 -12.85
CA HIS A 159 -2.15 35.91 -14.26
C HIS A 159 -3.60 36.07 -14.75
N GLN A 160 -4.60 36.06 -13.86
CA GLN A 160 -5.93 36.58 -14.22
C GLN A 160 -6.10 38.01 -13.70
N GLY A 161 -5.45 38.94 -14.40
CA GLY A 161 -5.77 40.36 -14.33
C GLY A 161 -7.07 40.64 -15.08
N HIS A 162 -8.05 41.22 -14.38
CA HIS A 162 -9.25 41.83 -14.96
C HIS A 162 -8.88 43.04 -15.85
N PRO A 163 -9.42 43.18 -17.07
CA PRO A 163 -9.42 44.45 -17.77
C PRO A 163 -10.71 45.22 -17.49
N GLY A 164 -10.54 46.43 -16.94
CA GLY A 164 -11.23 47.65 -17.35
C GLY A 164 -12.73 47.80 -17.10
N GLU A 165 -13.09 48.61 -16.10
CA GLU A 165 -14.27 49.47 -16.19
C GLU A 165 -13.83 50.93 -16.07
N GLN A 166 -13.75 51.60 -17.21
CA GLN A 166 -13.78 53.06 -17.31
C GLN A 166 -15.14 53.47 -17.88
N GLN A 167 -15.81 54.32 -17.10
CA GLN A 167 -16.56 55.50 -17.53
C GLN A 167 -17.95 55.28 -18.15
N GLN A 168 -18.98 55.70 -17.40
CA GLN A 168 -19.96 56.65 -17.94
C GLN A 168 -20.63 57.45 -16.82
N SER A 169 -20.26 58.73 -16.79
CA SER A 169 -21.01 59.83 -16.23
C SER A 169 -22.11 60.27 -17.21
N GLU A 170 -23.14 60.89 -16.63
CA GLU A 170 -24.14 61.82 -17.19
C GLU A 170 -25.58 61.37 -17.51
N SER A 171 -26.47 62.13 -16.84
CA SER A 171 -27.72 62.75 -17.31
C SER A 171 -29.03 61.98 -17.18
N GLY A 172 -29.93 62.58 -16.40
CA GLY A 172 -31.35 62.24 -16.28
C GLY A 172 -31.94 62.62 -14.94
#